data_AF-A0A537YN42-F1
#
_entry.id   AF-A0A537YN42-F1
#
_cell.length_a   1.000
_cell.length_b   1.000
_cell.length_c   1.000
_cell.angle_alpha   90.00
_cell.angle_beta   90.00
_cell.angle_gamma   90.00
#
_symmetry.space_group_name_H-M   'P 1'
#
loop_
_entity.id
_entity.type
_entity.pdbx_description
1 polymer ?
#
loop_
_entity_poly.entity_id
_entity_poly.type
_entity_poly.pdbx_seq_one_letter_code
_entity_poly.pdbx_strand_id
1 'polypeptide(L)' 'MWVVRLTDKQLEVLRALLRSEEHLGPALKGAVEALDLARWDDLPEAELPWGEIETVARRQGISEADVIWDISGKSSKAA' A
#
# COMPACT_ATOMS: atom_id res chain seq x y z
N MET A 1 0.16 -1.94 -10.97
CA MET A 1 0.31 -0.88 -9.95
C MET A 1 1.72 -1.01 -9.39
N TRP A 2 2.52 0.05 -9.39
CA TRP A 2 3.88 0.00 -8.86
C TRP A 2 3.86 0.46 -7.41
N VAL A 3 4.45 -0.33 -6.51
CA VAL A 3 4.58 0.01 -5.09
C VAL A 3 6.05 0.33 -4.84
N VAL A 4 6.33 1.50 -4.28
CA VAL A 4 7.68 1.91 -3.90
C VAL A 4 7.70 2.03 -2.38
N ARG A 5 8.62 1.29 -1.73
CA ARG A 5 8.89 1.43 -0.30
C ARG A 5 9.93 2.53 -0.12
N LEU A 6 9.57 3.59 0.60
CA LEU A 6 10.47 4.67 1.00
C LEU A 6 10.92 4.42 2.44
N THR A 7 12.16 4.77 2.76
CA THR A 7 12.60 4.89 4.16
C THR A 7 11.98 6.14 4.79
N ASP A 8 11.95 6.22 6.12
CA ASP A 8 11.39 7.38 6.85
C ASP A 8 12.02 8.69 6.38
N LYS A 9 13.35 8.69 6.20
CA LYS A 9 14.10 9.85 5.71
C LYS A 9 13.72 10.21 4.27
N GLN A 10 13.50 9.23 3.40
CA GLN A 10 13.06 9.49 2.03
C GLN A 10 11.63 10.06 2.01
N LEU A 11 10.76 9.57 2.89
CA LEU A 11 9.40 10.04 3.03
C LEU A 11 9.34 11.49 3.56
N GLU A 12 10.15 11.81 4.57
CA GLU A 12 10.29 13.17 5.10
C GLU A 12 10.75 14.16 4.03
N VAL A 13 11.78 13.80 3.27
CA VAL A 13 12.31 14.63 2.17
C VAL A 13 11.25 14.84 1.08
N LEU A 14 10.52 13.78 0.73
CA LEU A 14 9.44 13.88 -0.26
C LEU A 14 8.32 14.81 0.22
N ARG A 15 7.90 14.69 1.48
CA ARG A 15 6.90 15.60 2.08
C ARG A 15 7.38 17.05 2.05
N ALA A 16 8.64 17.30 2.41
CA ALA A 16 9.23 18.64 2.40
C ALA A 16 9.28 19.23 0.98
N LEU A 17 9.69 18.43 -0.02
CA LEU A 17 9.72 18.83 -1.42
C LEU A 17 8.32 19.19 -1.94
N LEU A 18 7.34 18.33 -1.71
CA LEU A 18 5.96 18.58 -2.14
C LEU A 18 5.42 19.86 -1.50
N ARG A 19 5.66 20.08 -0.20
CA ARG A 19 5.22 21.30 0.51
C ARG A 19 5.93 22.57 0.06
N SER A 20 7.13 22.47 -0.53
CA SER A 20 7.88 23.62 -1.06
C SER A 20 7.39 24.08 -2.44
N GLU A 21 6.58 23.26 -3.11
CA GLU A 21 6.04 23.58 -4.43
C GLU A 21 4.88 24.58 -4.31
N GLU A 22 5.00 25.73 -5.00
CA GLU A 22 4.03 26.83 -4.94
C GLU A 22 2.68 26.46 -5.59
N HIS A 23 2.71 25.55 -6.57
CA HIS A 23 1.53 25.11 -7.32
C HIS A 23 1.37 23.59 -7.31
N LEU A 24 0.88 23.04 -6.20
CA LEU A 24 0.47 21.64 -6.12
C LEU A 24 -0.88 21.43 -6.80
N GLY A 25 -0.91 20.65 -7.88
CA GLY A 25 -2.15 20.19 -8.49
C GLY A 25 -2.99 19.32 -7.52
N PRO A 26 -4.31 19.16 -7.77
CA PRO A 26 -5.23 18.46 -6.87
C PRO A 26 -4.80 17.03 -6.52
N ALA A 27 -4.19 16.31 -7.48
CA ALA A 27 -3.70 14.96 -7.29
C ALA A 27 -2.54 14.89 -6.27
N LEU A 28 -1.59 15.83 -6.35
CA LEU A 28 -0.46 15.87 -5.43
C LEU A 28 -0.88 16.34 -4.04
N LYS A 29 -1.86 17.25 -3.96
CA LYS A 29 -2.46 17.66 -2.69
C LYS A 29 -3.10 16.47 -1.96
N GLY A 30 -3.91 15.69 -2.66
CA GLY A 30 -4.50 14.47 -2.11
C GLY A 30 -3.45 13.42 -1.71
N ALA A 31 -2.35 13.31 -2.47
CA ALA A 31 -1.24 12.44 -2.11
C ALA A 31 -0.54 12.88 -0.81
N VAL A 32 -0.29 14.19 -0.62
CA VAL A 32 0.29 14.71 0.63
C VAL A 32 -0.62 14.45 1.83
N GLU A 33 -1.93 14.71 1.69
CA GLU A 33 -2.90 14.43 2.75
C GLU A 33 -2.93 12.93 3.11
N ALA A 34 -2.92 12.05 2.11
CA ALA A 34 -2.85 10.61 2.33
C ALA A 34 -1.56 10.20 3.03
N LEU A 35 -0.42 10.79 2.68
CA LEU A 35 0.85 10.56 3.36
C LEU A 35 0.83 11.03 4.82
N ASP A 36 0.21 12.17 5.12
CA ASP A 36 0.12 12.70 6.48
C ASP A 36 -0.84 11.88 7.37
N LEU A 37 -1.88 11.29 6.78
CA LEU A 37 -2.86 10.47 7.50
C LEU A 37 -2.41 9.01 7.69
N ALA A 38 -1.47 8.54 6.89
CA ALA A 38 -1.07 7.15 6.93
C ALA A 38 -0.19 6.85 8.16
N ARG A 39 -0.75 6.09 9.10
CA ARG A 39 -0.07 5.60 10.31
C ARG A 39 0.67 4.29 10.01
N TRP A 40 1.66 4.35 9.13
CA TRP A 40 2.45 3.18 8.76
C TRP A 40 3.19 2.57 9.96
N ASP A 41 3.53 3.39 10.97
CA ASP A 41 4.25 2.96 12.17
C ASP A 41 3.41 2.07 13.11
N ASP A 42 2.08 2.18 13.05
CA ASP A 42 1.15 1.41 13.89
C ASP A 42 0.54 0.21 13.17
N LEU A 43 0.95 -0.05 11.91
CA LEU A 43 0.45 -1.22 11.20
C LEU A 43 1.11 -2.47 11.78
N PRO A 44 0.33 -3.50 12.14
CA PRO A 44 0.91 -4.77 12.55
C PRO A 44 1.78 -5.31 11.43
N GLU A 45 2.85 -6.00 11.80
CA GLU A 45 3.67 -6.72 10.84
C GLU A 45 2.78 -7.75 10.13
N ALA A 46 2.40 -7.42 8.89
CA ALA A 46 1.37 -8.16 8.18
C ALA A 46 1.95 -9.48 7.70
N GLU A 47 1.72 -10.54 8.48
CA GLU A 47 1.97 -11.89 8.02
C GLU A 47 0.81 -12.34 7.12
N LEU A 48 1.14 -12.64 5.88
CA LEU A 48 0.20 -13.28 4.97
C LEU A 48 0.10 -14.77 5.30
N PRO A 49 -1.09 -15.40 5.13
CA PRO A 49 -1.25 -16.84 5.30
C PRO A 49 -0.64 -17.58 4.10
N TRP A 50 0.69 -17.59 4.01
CA TRP A 50 1.44 -18.09 2.85
C TRP A 50 1.06 -19.52 2.46
N GLY A 51 0.83 -20.40 3.43
CA GLY A 51 0.39 -21.77 3.15
C GLY A 51 -0.96 -21.87 2.42
N GLU A 52 -1.91 -20.99 2.76
CA GLU A 52 -3.20 -20.91 2.07
C GLU A 52 -3.03 -20.29 0.68
N ILE A 53 -2.21 -19.23 0.57
CA ILE A 53 -1.91 -18.55 -0.69
C ILE A 53 -1.29 -19.52 -1.70
N GLU A 54 -0.24 -20.26 -1.30
CA GLU A 54 0.42 -21.27 -2.13
C GLU A 54 -0.55 -22.37 -2.56
N THR A 55 -1.41 -22.84 -1.64
CA THR A 55 -2.38 -23.89 -1.92
C THR A 55 -3.40 -23.43 -2.95
N VAL A 56 -3.92 -22.21 -2.80
CA VAL A 56 -4.91 -21.62 -3.72
C VAL A 56 -4.27 -21.35 -5.08
N ALA A 57 -3.07 -20.76 -5.11
CA ALA A 57 -2.30 -20.49 -6.32
C ALA A 57 -2.07 -21.78 -7.12
N ARG A 58 -1.61 -22.84 -6.46
CA ARG A 58 -1.40 -24.16 -7.07
C ARG A 58 -2.69 -24.79 -7.58
N ARG A 59 -3.77 -24.72 -6.80
CA ARG A 59 -5.07 -25.32 -7.18
C ARG A 59 -5.69 -24.62 -8.39
N GLN A 60 -5.52 -23.31 -8.50
CA GLN A 60 -6.13 -22.50 -9.55
C GLN A 60 -5.19 -22.27 -10.75
N GLY A 61 -3.90 -22.59 -10.62
CA GLY A 61 -2.91 -22.35 -11.67
C GLY A 61 -2.64 -20.86 -11.92
N ILE A 62 -2.75 -20.03 -10.89
CA ILE A 62 -2.52 -18.57 -10.95
C ILE A 62 -1.33 -18.18 -10.06
N SER A 63 -0.86 -16.93 -10.17
CA SER A 63 0.24 -16.47 -9.34
C SER A 63 -0.21 -16.20 -7.90
N GLU A 64 0.71 -16.33 -6.95
CA GLU A 64 0.46 -15.97 -5.54
C GLU A 64 0.05 -14.50 -5.40
N ALA A 65 0.58 -13.61 -6.27
CA ALA A 65 0.19 -12.21 -6.32
C ALA A 65 -1.30 -12.01 -6.69
N ASP A 66 -1.83 -12.83 -7.60
CA ASP A 66 -3.25 -12.79 -7.98
C ASP A 66 -4.14 -13.24 -6.80
N VAL A 67 -3.69 -14.26 -6.05
CA VAL A 67 -4.38 -14.71 -4.84
C VAL A 67 -4.37 -13.63 -3.76
N ILE A 68 -3.22 -12.99 -3.52
CA ILE A 68 -3.07 -11.88 -2.57
C ILE A 68 -4.01 -10.73 -2.93
N TRP A 69 -4.13 -10.42 -4.23
CA TRP A 69 -5.03 -9.38 -4.71
C TRP A 69 -6.50 -9.72 -4.46
N ASP A 70 -6.90 -10.96 -4.72
CA ASP A 70 -8.27 -11.43 -4.51
C ASP A 70 -8.67 -11.43 -3.03
N ILE A 71 -7.80 -11.87 -2.12
CA ILE A 71 -8.07 -11.81 -0.66
C ILE A 71 -8.08 -10.37 -0.15
N SER A 72 -7.22 -9.50 -0.68
CA SER A 72 -7.14 -8.09 -0.25
C SER A 72 -8.36 -7.28 -0.69
N GLY A 73 -8.99 -7.63 -1.82
CA GLY A 73 -10.22 -6.98 -2.29
C GLY A 73 -11.49 -7.39 -1.52
N LYS A 74 -11.49 -8.57 -0.88
CA LYS A 74 -12.65 -9.15 -0.19
C LYS A 74 -12.93 -8.58 1.20
N SER A 75 -11.97 -7.89 1.82
CA SER A 75 -12.13 -7.26 3.14
C SER A 75 -13.07 -6.04 3.14
N SER A 76 -13.46 -5.51 1.96
CA SER A 76 -14.37 -4.36 1.83
C SER A 76 -15.88 -4.68 1.98
N LYS A 77 -16.25 -5.94 2.30
CA LYS A 77 -17.66 -6.37 2.47
C LYS A 77 -18.03 -6.88 3.86
N ALA A 78 -17.26 -6.56 4.89
CA ALA A 78 -17.60 -6.91 6.27
C ALA A 78 -17.44 -5.69 7.20
N ALA A 79 -18.36 -4.73 7.11
CA ALA A 79 -18.84 -3.87 8.19
C ALA A 79 -20.09 -3.12 7.71
#